data_AF-A0A9Q2WDJ6-F1
#
_entry.id   AF-A0A9Q2WDJ6-F1
#
_cell.length_a   1.000
_cell.length_b   1.000
_cell.length_c   1.000
_cell.angle_alpha   90.00
_cell.angle_beta   90.00
_cell.angle_gamma   90.00
#
_symmetry.space_group_name_H-M   'P 1'
#
loop_
_entity.id
_entity.type
_entity.pdbx_description
1 polymer ?
#
loop_
_entity_poly.entity_id
_entity_poly.type
_entity_poly.pdbx_seq_one_letter_code
_entity_poly.pdbx_strand_id
1 'polypeptide(L)'
;MALAASVSFISGCAQEKPMTSYDDAGLCVLKGQAMGYGNTAIMPKIQAEFARRGDLSISKDDCDTYIQTGKQSAQVDMQSTRDIINRSQRSQAINAIQGY
;
A
#
# COMPACT_ATOMS: atom_id res chain seq x y z
N MET A 1 26.74 40.98 -4.53
CA MET A 1 25.53 40.43 -3.89
C MET A 1 24.81 39.57 -4.91
N ALA A 2 24.98 38.25 -4.85
CA ALA A 2 24.18 37.31 -5.62
C ALA A 2 23.46 36.41 -4.60
N LEU A 3 22.15 36.61 -4.48
CA LEU A 3 21.26 35.79 -3.65
C LEU A 3 21.01 34.48 -4.40
N ALA A 4 21.76 33.44 -4.06
CA ALA A 4 21.46 32.08 -4.49
C ALA A 4 20.25 31.59 -3.67
N ALA A 5 19.09 31.56 -4.31
CA ALA A 5 17.89 30.92 -3.78
C ALA A 5 18.12 29.40 -3.74
N SER A 6 18.55 28.89 -2.58
CA SER A 6 18.56 27.47 -2.29
C SER A 6 17.11 26.98 -2.20
N VAL A 7 16.62 26.39 -3.30
CA VAL A 7 15.39 25.61 -3.32
C VAL A 7 15.62 24.38 -2.44
N SER A 8 15.12 24.44 -1.21
CA SER A 8 15.06 23.30 -0.31
C SER A 8 14.10 22.27 -0.90
N PHE A 9 14.63 21.27 -1.60
CA PHE A 9 13.89 20.06 -1.95
C PHE A 9 13.47 19.38 -0.65
N ILE A 10 12.20 19.53 -0.27
CA ILE A 10 11.57 18.69 0.74
C ILE A 10 11.30 17.32 0.08
N SER A 11 12.36 16.57 -0.23
CA SER A 11 12.24 15.16 -0.53
C SER A 11 12.18 14.42 0.80
N GLY A 12 10.99 14.32 1.39
CA GLY A 12 10.74 13.30 2.40
C GLY A 12 11.00 11.94 1.75
N CYS A 13 12.16 11.35 2.04
CA CYS A 13 12.58 10.06 1.51
C CYS A 13 11.68 8.94 2.05
N ALA A 14 10.48 8.78 1.51
CA ALA A 14 9.85 7.48 1.49
C ALA A 14 10.66 6.63 0.50
N GLN A 15 11.85 6.19 0.92
CA GLN A 15 12.68 5.31 0.13
C GLN A 15 11.88 4.04 -0.09
N GLU A 16 11.38 3.86 -1.32
CA GLU A 16 10.57 2.69 -1.70
C GLU A 16 11.37 1.45 -1.29
N LYS A 17 10.81 0.66 -0.38
CA LYS A 17 11.48 -0.54 0.13
C LYS A 17 11.82 -1.41 -1.08
N PRO A 18 13.10 -1.75 -1.32
CA PRO A 18 13.47 -2.49 -2.53
C PRO A 18 12.79 -3.85 -2.54
N MET A 19 12.25 -4.27 -3.69
CA MET A 19 11.52 -5.54 -3.84
C MET A 19 12.33 -6.76 -3.38
N THR A 20 13.66 -6.69 -3.52
CA THR A 20 14.60 -7.74 -3.08
C THR A 20 14.67 -7.94 -1.58
N SER A 21 14.18 -6.98 -0.78
CA SER A 21 14.19 -7.07 0.69
C SER A 21 12.95 -7.77 1.28
N TYR A 22 12.00 -8.19 0.44
CA TYR A 22 10.89 -9.03 0.86
C TYR A 22 11.33 -10.49 0.80
N ASP A 23 11.00 -11.27 1.83
CA ASP A 23 11.03 -12.74 1.73
C ASP A 23 9.90 -13.22 0.81
N ASP A 24 9.87 -14.52 0.50
CA ASP A 24 8.90 -15.06 -0.46
C ASP A 24 7.45 -14.90 0.04
N ALA A 25 7.22 -15.15 1.32
CA ALA A 25 5.91 -14.94 1.95
C ALA A 25 5.49 -13.46 1.89
N GLY A 26 6.38 -12.53 2.25
CA GLY A 26 6.15 -11.10 2.18
C GLY A 26 5.91 -10.61 0.76
N LEU A 27 6.57 -11.18 -0.25
CA LEU A 27 6.34 -10.88 -1.65
C LEU A 27 4.95 -11.34 -2.11
N CYS A 28 4.49 -12.52 -1.65
CA CYS A 28 3.13 -13.02 -1.90
C CYS A 28 2.06 -12.16 -1.22
N VAL A 29 2.28 -11.74 0.04
CA VAL A 29 1.38 -10.78 0.72
C VAL A 29 1.33 -9.44 -0.03
N LEU A 30 2.49 -8.91 -0.42
CA LEU A 30 2.59 -7.64 -1.13
C LEU A 30 1.83 -7.68 -2.47
N LYS A 31 1.95 -8.79 -3.21
CA LYS A 31 1.16 -9.02 -4.42
C LYS A 31 -0.33 -8.98 -4.12
N GLY A 32 -0.77 -9.69 -3.08
CA GLY A 32 -2.17 -9.67 -2.61
C GLY A 32 -2.67 -8.26 -2.30
N GLN A 33 -1.90 -7.50 -1.52
CA GLN A 33 -2.23 -6.11 -1.18
C GLN A 33 -2.31 -5.23 -2.42
N ALA A 34 -1.33 -5.30 -3.32
CA ALA A 34 -1.33 -4.53 -4.56
C ALA A 34 -2.56 -4.85 -5.43
N MET A 35 -3.00 -6.11 -5.46
CA MET A 35 -4.24 -6.52 -6.14
C MET A 35 -5.48 -5.96 -5.43
N GLY A 36 -5.52 -6.02 -4.10
CA GLY A 36 -6.65 -5.53 -3.30
C GLY A 36 -6.84 -4.01 -3.38
N TYR A 37 -5.75 -3.25 -3.37
CA TYR A 37 -5.76 -1.80 -3.56
C TYR A 37 -5.92 -1.37 -5.04
N GLY A 38 -5.80 -2.30 -5.99
CA GLY A 38 -5.79 -1.97 -7.42
C GLY A 38 -4.54 -1.19 -7.86
N ASN A 39 -3.40 -1.38 -7.18
CA ASN A 39 -2.15 -0.69 -7.49
C ASN A 39 -1.48 -1.32 -8.73
N THR A 40 -1.84 -0.82 -9.90
CA THR A 40 -1.33 -1.29 -11.20
C THR A 40 0.13 -0.88 -11.45
N ALA A 41 0.65 0.15 -10.76
CA ALA A 41 2.00 0.64 -10.96
C ALA A 41 3.08 -0.28 -10.36
N ILE A 42 2.80 -0.89 -9.20
CA ILE A 42 3.76 -1.79 -8.52
C ILE A 42 3.69 -3.23 -9.03
N MET A 43 2.56 -3.63 -9.63
CA MET A 43 2.32 -5.01 -10.07
C MET A 43 3.42 -5.54 -11.01
N PRO A 44 3.90 -4.78 -12.03
CA PRO A 44 4.97 -5.25 -12.91
C PRO A 44 6.29 -5.45 -12.16
N LYS A 45 6.60 -4.60 -11.16
CA LYS A 45 7.82 -4.74 -10.34
C LYS A 45 7.78 -6.03 -9.51
N ILE A 46 6.62 -6.33 -8.92
CA ILE A 46 6.40 -7.56 -8.15
C ILE A 46 6.52 -8.79 -9.07
N GLN A 47 5.90 -8.75 -10.25
CA GLN A 47 5.99 -9.84 -11.24
C GLN A 47 7.43 -10.08 -11.71
N ALA A 48 8.19 -9.01 -11.96
CA ALA A 48 9.60 -9.11 -12.33
C ALA A 48 10.42 -9.75 -11.19
N GLU A 49 10.13 -9.43 -9.94
CA GLU A 49 10.82 -10.04 -8.79
C GLU A 49 10.48 -11.54 -8.64
N PHE A 50 9.21 -11.93 -8.84
CA PHE A 50 8.85 -13.36 -8.90
C PHE A 50 9.59 -14.09 -10.02
N ALA A 51 9.63 -13.51 -11.23
CA ALA A 51 10.35 -14.08 -12.36
C ALA A 51 11.86 -14.17 -12.12
N ARG A 52 12.45 -13.18 -11.43
CA ARG A 52 13.87 -13.16 -11.06
C ARG A 52 14.21 -14.26 -10.05
N ARG A 53 13.31 -14.60 -9.13
CA ARG A 53 13.50 -15.68 -8.15
C ARG A 53 13.28 -17.05 -8.78
N GLY A 54 12.33 -17.17 -9.72
CA GLY A 54 11.92 -18.45 -10.28
C GLY A 54 11.10 -19.21 -9.25
N ASP A 55 11.71 -20.23 -8.64
CA ASP A 55 11.06 -21.02 -7.60
C ASP A 55 11.18 -20.33 -6.24
N LEU A 56 10.05 -20.30 -5.52
CA LEU A 56 10.00 -19.78 -4.16
C LEU A 56 10.41 -20.86 -3.17
N SER A 57 10.94 -20.44 -2.03
CA SER A 57 11.22 -21.30 -0.88
C SER A 57 9.95 -21.83 -0.19
N ILE A 58 8.78 -21.28 -0.52
CA ILE A 58 7.47 -21.69 -0.02
C ILE A 58 6.66 -22.42 -1.10
N SER A 59 5.69 -23.23 -0.68
CA SER A 59 4.81 -23.90 -1.63
C SER A 59 3.94 -22.90 -2.39
N LYS A 60 3.46 -23.32 -3.56
CA LYS A 60 2.51 -22.53 -4.35
C LYS A 60 1.23 -22.24 -3.55
N ASP A 61 0.72 -23.23 -2.83
CA ASP A 61 -0.51 -23.12 -2.05
C ASP A 61 -0.35 -22.14 -0.87
N ASP A 62 0.81 -22.12 -0.22
CA ASP A 62 1.14 -21.13 0.82
C ASP A 62 1.21 -19.73 0.21
N CYS A 63 1.89 -19.56 -0.92
CA CYS A 63 1.94 -18.27 -1.60
C CYS A 63 0.54 -17.77 -2.01
N ASP A 64 -0.30 -18.65 -2.55
CA ASP A 64 -1.67 -18.31 -2.92
C ASP A 64 -2.50 -17.91 -1.68
N THR A 65 -2.30 -18.59 -0.55
CA THR A 65 -2.90 -18.22 0.76
C THR A 65 -2.45 -16.84 1.23
N TYR A 66 -1.16 -16.53 1.13
CA TYR A 66 -0.62 -15.20 1.46
C TYR A 66 -1.14 -14.11 0.53
N ILE A 67 -1.30 -14.39 -0.76
CA ILE A 67 -1.93 -13.48 -1.73
C ILE A 67 -3.38 -13.18 -1.33
N GLN A 68 -4.17 -14.21 -0.97
CA GLN A 68 -5.55 -13.98 -0.52
C GLN A 68 -5.59 -13.17 0.77
N THR A 69 -4.72 -13.48 1.73
CA THR A 69 -4.59 -12.72 2.98
C THR A 69 -4.26 -11.25 2.73
N GLY A 70 -3.28 -10.97 1.87
CA GLY A 70 -2.90 -9.61 1.51
C GLY A 70 -4.05 -8.85 0.82
N LYS A 71 -4.79 -9.52 -0.06
CA LYS A 71 -5.96 -8.94 -0.74
C LYS A 71 -7.08 -8.61 0.24
N GLN A 72 -7.39 -9.52 1.16
CA GLN A 72 -8.41 -9.31 2.19
C GLN A 72 -8.02 -8.18 3.13
N SER A 73 -6.76 -8.12 3.57
CA SER A 73 -6.24 -7.01 4.39
C SER A 73 -6.45 -5.66 3.72
N ALA A 74 -6.08 -5.52 2.45
CA ALA A 74 -6.31 -4.28 1.70
C ALA A 74 -7.80 -3.91 1.62
N GLN A 75 -8.70 -4.88 1.46
CA GLN A 75 -10.14 -4.62 1.44
C GLN A 75 -10.67 -4.13 2.79
N VAL A 76 -10.21 -4.74 3.89
CA VAL A 76 -10.57 -4.32 5.25
C VAL A 76 -10.06 -2.91 5.54
N ASP A 77 -8.81 -2.61 5.17
CA ASP A 77 -8.22 -1.27 5.34
C ASP A 77 -9.00 -0.21 4.57
N MET A 78 -9.38 -0.52 3.32
CA MET A 78 -10.21 0.37 2.50
C MET A 78 -11.61 0.58 3.09
N GLN A 79 -12.26 -0.47 3.62
CA GLN A 79 -13.56 -0.36 4.27
C GLN A 79 -13.47 0.50 5.54
N SER A 80 -12.50 0.20 6.41
CA SER A 80 -12.25 0.98 7.63
C SER A 80 -12.02 2.46 7.32
N THR A 81 -11.23 2.75 6.28
CA THR A 81 -11.01 4.13 5.83
C THR A 81 -12.31 4.82 5.39
N ARG A 82 -13.17 4.13 4.63
CA ARG A 82 -14.48 4.67 4.24
C ARG A 82 -15.38 4.93 5.44
N ASP A 83 -15.42 4.02 6.40
CA ASP A 83 -16.24 4.13 7.60
C ASP A 83 -15.81 5.31 8.47
N ILE A 84 -14.49 5.52 8.62
CA ILE A 84 -13.92 6.68 9.31
C ILE A 84 -14.32 7.99 8.61
N ILE A 85 -14.22 8.04 7.28
CA ILE A 85 -14.62 9.21 6.48
C ILE A 85 -16.12 9.48 6.65
N ASN A 86 -16.97 8.46 6.55
CA ASN A 86 -18.42 8.60 6.70
C ASN A 86 -18.79 9.12 8.09
N ARG A 87 -18.21 8.52 9.14
CA ARG A 87 -18.41 8.95 10.53
C ARG A 87 -17.95 10.40 10.73
N SER A 88 -16.82 10.78 10.17
CA SER A 88 -16.30 12.16 10.23
C SER A 88 -17.26 13.15 9.57
N GLN A 89 -17.76 12.85 8.36
CA GLN A 89 -18.73 13.70 7.67
C GLN A 89 -20.04 13.83 8.46
N ARG A 90 -20.54 12.74 9.05
CA ARG A 90 -21.73 12.78 9.91
C ARG A 90 -21.52 13.66 11.14
N SER A 91 -20.37 13.56 11.80
CA SER A 91 -20.06 14.42 12.95
C SER A 91 -19.98 15.90 12.56
N GLN A 92 -19.36 16.22 11.41
CA GLN A 92 -19.31 17.60 10.90
C GLN A 92 -20.70 18.15 10.58
N ALA A 93 -21.56 17.34 9.96
CA ALA A 93 -22.95 17.73 9.67
C ALA A 93 -23.76 17.98 10.94
N ILE A 94 -23.59 17.14 11.98
CA ILE A 94 -24.28 17.33 13.28
C ILE A 94 -23.82 18.64 13.95
N ASN A 95 -22.51 18.91 13.98
CA ASN A 95 -21.98 20.14 14.56
C ASN A 95 -22.48 21.39 13.83
N ALA A 96 -22.56 21.35 12.50
CA ALA A 96 -23.09 22.45 11.68
C ALA A 96 -24.60 22.71 11.91
N ILE A 97 -25.39 21.68 12.21
CA ILE A 97 -26.82 21.83 12.55
C ILE A 97 -27.00 22.40 13.97
N GLN A 98 -26.12 22.03 14.91
CA GLN A 98 -26.20 22.47 16.31
C GLN A 98 -25.59 23.86 16.56
N GLY A 99 -24.96 24.49 15.57
CA GLY A 99 -24.57 25.90 15.61
C GLY A 99 -23.42 26.23 16.58
N TYR A 100 -22.50 25.30 16.83
CA TYR A 100 -21.22 25.59 17.49
C TYR A 100 -20.19 26.13 16.49
#